data_AF-A0A956HUY9-F1
#
_entry.id   AF-A0A956HUY9-F1
#
_cell.length_a   1.000
_cell.length_b   1.000
_cell.length_c   1.000
_cell.angle_alpha   90.00
_cell.angle_beta   90.00
_cell.angle_gamma   90.00
#
_symmetry.space_group_name_H-M   'P 1'
#
loop_
_entity.id
_entity.type
_entity.pdbx_description
1 polymer ?
#
loop_
_entity_poly.entity_id
_entity_poly.type
_entity_poly.pdbx_seq_one_letter_code
_entity_poly.pdbx_strand_id
1 'polypeptide(L)'
;MNDKNPSPLRQSLGALAPKLVDVTEDVLFGDIWERAQLSKRDRSLLTCAALVATGKTEQMDFHFPRAIENGVTREELVEMITHLAFYVGWPNAMSAINR
;
A
#
# COMPACT_ATOMS: atom_id res chain seq x y z
N MET A 1 1.07 -3.72 27.04
CA MET A 1 2.10 -4.68 27.50
C MET A 1 3.32 -4.48 26.60
N ASN A 2 4.50 -4.32 27.20
CA ASN A 2 5.77 -4.06 26.53
C ASN A 2 6.11 -5.18 25.53
N ASP A 3 6.07 -4.89 24.23
CA ASP A 3 6.88 -5.63 23.27
C ASP A 3 8.26 -4.97 23.22
N LYS A 4 9.23 -5.62 23.86
CA LYS A 4 10.60 -5.13 24.07
C LYS A 4 11.46 -5.08 22.80
N ASN A 5 10.90 -5.34 21.62
CA ASN A 5 11.65 -5.32 20.37
C ASN A 5 11.11 -4.23 19.43
N PRO A 6 11.97 -3.32 18.93
CA PRO A 6 11.58 -2.35 17.93
C PRO A 6 11.04 -3.06 16.68
N SER A 7 10.06 -2.47 16.00
CA SER A 7 9.52 -3.02 14.74
C SER A 7 10.62 -3.21 13.69
N PRO A 8 10.43 -4.07 12.66
CA PRO A 8 11.38 -4.19 11.56
C PRO A 8 11.70 -2.85 10.88
N LEU A 9 10.72 -1.95 10.76
CA LEU A 9 10.92 -0.62 10.21
C LEU A 9 11.79 0.25 11.12
N ARG A 10 11.56 0.20 12.43
CA ARG A 10 12.35 0.93 13.43
C ARG A 10 13.78 0.39 13.54
N GLN A 11 13.97 -0.92 13.38
CA GLN A 11 15.30 -1.54 13.31
C GLN A 11 16.08 -1.10 12.07
N SER A 12 15.43 -0.99 10.92
CA SER A 12 16.09 -0.67 9.64
C SER A 12 16.32 0.84 9.42
N LEU A 13 15.33 1.68 9.75
CA LEU A 13 15.35 3.11 9.42
C LEU A 13 15.34 4.04 10.65
N GLY A 14 15.20 3.51 11.87
CA GLY A 14 15.03 4.34 13.07
C GLY A 14 16.22 5.26 13.37
N ALA A 15 17.45 4.82 13.09
CA ALA A 15 18.64 5.67 13.25
C ALA A 15 18.77 6.74 12.16
N LEU A 16 18.29 6.46 10.95
CA LEU A 16 18.42 7.35 9.79
C LEU A 16 17.30 8.40 9.73
N ALA A 17 16.07 7.97 9.95
CA ALA A 17 14.87 8.79 9.78
C ALA A 17 13.84 8.49 10.89
N PRO A 18 14.14 8.76 12.17
CA PRO A 18 13.29 8.38 13.30
C PRO A 18 11.87 8.94 13.17
N LYS A 19 11.72 10.21 12.75
CA LYS A 19 10.40 10.81 12.61
C LYS A 19 9.57 10.18 11.50
N LEU A 20 10.21 9.70 10.42
CA LEU A 20 9.52 8.99 9.34
C LEU A 20 8.98 7.65 9.84
N VAL A 21 9.76 6.94 10.67
CA VAL A 21 9.30 5.72 11.34
C VAL A 21 8.11 6.02 12.24
N ASP A 22 8.21 7.02 13.11
CA ASP A 22 7.13 7.37 14.05
C ASP A 22 5.82 7.69 13.30
N VAL A 23 5.83 8.53 12.26
CA VAL A 23 4.60 8.85 11.53
C VAL A 23 4.08 7.67 10.69
N THR A 24 4.94 6.75 10.28
CA THR A 24 4.52 5.53 9.59
C THR A 24 3.81 4.58 10.56
N GLU A 25 4.34 4.40 11.76
CA GLU A 25 3.77 3.52 12.78
C GLU A 25 2.51 4.12 13.40
N ASP A 26 2.59 5.35 13.91
CA ASP A 26 1.55 5.92 14.76
C ASP A 26 0.42 6.54 13.93
N VAL A 27 0.77 7.27 12.86
CA VAL A 27 -0.22 8.04 12.08
C VAL A 27 -0.74 7.22 10.91
N LEU A 28 0.15 6.68 10.07
CA LEU A 28 -0.28 5.92 8.90
C LEU A 28 -0.95 4.62 9.33
N PHE A 29 -0.20 3.67 9.89
CA PHE A 29 -0.76 2.36 10.23
C PHE A 29 -1.55 2.33 11.54
N GLY A 30 -1.20 3.16 12.52
CA GLY A 30 -1.87 3.21 13.83
C GLY A 30 -3.19 4.01 13.86
N ASP A 31 -3.40 4.93 12.92
CA ASP A 31 -4.63 5.73 12.82
C ASP A 31 -5.29 5.60 11.44
N ILE A 32 -4.68 6.15 10.39
CA ILE A 32 -5.33 6.32 9.08
C ILE A 32 -5.81 4.99 8.49
N TRP A 33 -5.05 3.91 8.63
CA TRP A 33 -5.44 2.57 8.16
C TRP A 33 -6.51 1.88 9.02
N GLU A 34 -6.74 2.34 10.26
CA GLU A 34 -7.69 1.74 11.21
C GLU A 34 -9.04 2.48 11.26
N ARG A 35 -9.15 3.64 10.61
CA ARG A 35 -10.39 4.44 10.55
C ARG A 35 -11.55 3.67 9.90
N ALA A 36 -12.59 3.41 10.69
CA ALA A 36 -13.73 2.54 10.35
C ALA A 36 -14.62 2.97 9.17
N GLN A 37 -14.56 4.23 8.73
CA GLN A 37 -15.41 4.74 7.66
C GLN A 37 -15.08 4.16 6.28
N LEU A 38 -13.90 3.55 6.12
CA LEU A 38 -13.51 2.85 4.91
C LEU A 38 -12.78 1.56 5.32
N SER A 39 -13.25 0.43 4.78
CA SER A 39 -12.72 -0.89 5.10
C SER A 39 -11.24 -1.01 4.72
N LYS A 40 -10.48 -1.90 5.38
CA LYS A 40 -9.09 -2.18 4.99
C LYS A 40 -8.99 -2.71 3.55
N ARG A 41 -10.02 -3.46 3.11
CA ARG A 41 -10.17 -3.90 1.73
C ARG A 41 -10.16 -2.73 0.76
N ASP A 42 -11.07 -1.78 0.95
CA ASP A 42 -11.24 -0.66 0.02
C ASP A 42 -10.07 0.33 0.13
N ARG A 43 -9.50 0.53 1.32
CA ARG A 43 -8.25 1.30 1.51
C ARG A 43 -7.10 0.72 0.72
N SER A 44 -6.95 -0.61 0.76
CA SER A 44 -5.95 -1.31 -0.03
C SER A 44 -6.18 -1.12 -1.52
N LEU A 45 -7.41 -1.31 -2.01
CA LEU A 45 -7.71 -1.12 -3.44
C LEU A 45 -7.41 0.31 -3.90
N LEU A 46 -7.80 1.32 -3.14
CA LEU A 46 -7.50 2.73 -3.45
C LEU A 46 -6.00 3.04 -3.41
N THR A 47 -5.27 2.46 -2.45
CA THR A 47 -3.82 2.61 -2.37
C THR A 47 -3.16 2.00 -3.60
N CYS A 48 -3.55 0.79 -3.99
CA CYS A 48 -3.06 0.14 -5.21
C CYS A 48 -3.36 1.00 -6.45
N ALA A 49 -4.57 1.53 -6.58
CA ALA A 49 -4.95 2.43 -7.67
C ALA A 49 -4.07 3.67 -7.72
N ALA A 50 -3.79 4.30 -6.58
CA ALA A 50 -2.93 5.48 -6.49
C ALA A 50 -1.47 5.16 -6.86
N LEU A 51 -0.94 4.01 -6.45
CA LEU A 51 0.41 3.56 -6.82
C LEU A 51 0.53 3.33 -8.33
N VAL A 52 -0.49 2.72 -8.95
CA VAL A 52 -0.56 2.52 -10.41
C VAL A 52 -0.62 3.88 -11.11
N ALA A 53 -1.50 4.77 -10.65
CA ALA A 53 -1.67 6.12 -11.21
C ALA A 53 -0.38 6.96 -11.19
N THR A 54 0.46 6.75 -10.19
CA THR A 54 1.69 7.54 -9.97
C THR A 54 2.97 6.80 -10.37
N GLY A 55 2.84 5.61 -10.98
CA GLY A 55 3.98 4.81 -11.44
C GLY A 55 4.92 4.33 -10.33
N LYS A 56 4.42 4.19 -9.09
CA LYS A 56 5.24 3.83 -7.91
C LYS A 56 5.37 2.31 -7.77
N THR A 57 5.98 1.69 -8.78
CA THR A 57 6.02 0.24 -8.91
C THR A 57 6.73 -0.48 -7.78
N GLU A 58 7.75 0.12 -7.17
CA GLU A 58 8.50 -0.45 -6.04
C GLU A 58 7.63 -0.69 -4.79
N GLN A 59 6.51 0.03 -4.68
CA GLN A 59 5.59 -0.12 -3.55
C GLN A 59 4.50 -1.18 -3.82
N MET A 60 4.33 -1.59 -5.09
CA MET A 60 3.29 -2.55 -5.47
C MET A 60 3.57 -3.95 -4.93
N ASP A 61 4.84 -4.35 -4.87
CA ASP A 61 5.29 -5.65 -4.34
C ASP A 61 4.87 -5.86 -2.88
N PHE A 62 4.68 -4.77 -2.12
CA PHE A 62 4.12 -4.81 -0.77
C PHE A 62 2.59 -4.66 -0.77
N HIS A 63 2.06 -3.68 -1.49
CA HIS A 63 0.65 -3.31 -1.39
C HIS A 63 -0.32 -4.25 -2.12
N PHE A 64 0.09 -4.92 -3.21
CA PHE A 64 -0.76 -5.85 -3.95
C PHE A 64 -1.04 -7.13 -3.13
N PRO A 65 -0.03 -7.83 -2.55
CA PRO A 65 -0.30 -8.94 -1.64
C PRO A 65 -1.13 -8.50 -0.42
N ARG A 66 -0.83 -7.33 0.14
CA ARG A 66 -1.57 -6.78 1.28
C ARG A 66 -3.04 -6.50 0.94
N ALA A 67 -3.33 -6.07 -0.29
CA ALA A 67 -4.71 -5.90 -0.75
C ALA A 67 -5.47 -7.23 -0.77
N ILE A 68 -4.80 -8.31 -1.21
CA ILE A 68 -5.37 -9.66 -1.22
C ILE A 68 -5.62 -10.16 0.21
N GLU A 69 -4.65 -9.99 1.12
CA GLU A 69 -4.83 -10.29 2.54
C GLU A 69 -6.03 -9.55 3.15
N ASN A 70 -6.28 -8.32 2.71
CA ASN A 70 -7.39 -7.50 3.14
C ASN A 70 -8.72 -7.80 2.40
N GLY A 71 -8.75 -8.76 1.47
CA GLY A 71 -9.96 -9.25 0.81
C GLY A 71 -10.25 -8.70 -0.59
N VAL A 72 -9.30 -8.04 -1.25
CA VAL A 72 -9.39 -7.73 -2.69
C VAL A 72 -9.03 -8.98 -3.49
N THR A 73 -9.77 -9.33 -4.53
CA THR A 73 -9.39 -10.49 -5.35
C THR A 73 -8.32 -10.14 -6.38
N ARG A 74 -7.63 -11.15 -6.91
CA ARG A 74 -6.67 -10.96 -8.00
C ARG A 74 -7.36 -10.40 -9.24
N GLU A 75 -8.56 -10.87 -9.53
CA GLU A 75 -9.39 -10.41 -10.65
C GLU A 75 -9.74 -8.92 -10.49
N GLU A 76 -10.08 -8.48 -9.28
CA GLU A 76 -10.35 -7.06 -9.01
C GLU A 76 -9.12 -6.18 -9.18
N LEU A 77 -7.92 -6.65 -8.80
CA LEU A 77 -6.68 -5.93 -9.06
C LEU A 77 -6.37 -5.83 -10.56
N VAL A 78 -6.55 -6.94 -11.31
CA VAL A 78 -6.34 -6.96 -12.76
C VAL A 78 -7.33 -6.02 -13.46
N GLU A 79 -8.61 -6.04 -13.08
CA GLU A 79 -9.62 -5.14 -13.63
C GLU A 79 -9.36 -3.68 -13.24
N MET A 80 -8.93 -3.40 -12.01
CA MET A 80 -8.52 -2.05 -11.59
C MET A 80 -7.37 -1.53 -12.45
N ILE A 81 -6.32 -2.33 -12.68
CA ILE A 81 -5.16 -1.94 -13.52
C ILE A 81 -5.61 -1.71 -14.98
N THR A 82 -6.43 -2.60 -15.51
CA THR A 82 -6.98 -2.50 -16.87
C THR A 82 -7.84 -1.25 -17.04
N HIS A 83 -8.71 -0.96 -16.06
CA HIS A 83 -9.52 0.24 -16.05
C HIS A 83 -8.65 1.50 -15.99
N LEU A 84 -7.63 1.50 -15.13
CA LEU A 84 -6.71 2.61 -14.99
C LEU A 84 -5.87 2.89 -16.24
N ALA A 85 -5.64 1.91 -17.10
CA ALA A 85 -4.92 2.12 -18.38
C ALA A 85 -5.53 3.26 -19.22
N PHE A 86 -6.85 3.47 -19.12
CA PHE A 86 -7.58 4.55 -19.80
C PHE A 86 -7.44 5.92 -19.14
N TYR A 87 -7.19 5.99 -17.82
CA TYR A 87 -7.15 7.24 -17.06
C TYR A 87 -5.74 7.73 -16.77
N VAL A 88 -4.78 6.80 -16.64
CA VAL A 88 -3.42 7.12 -16.22
C VAL A 88 -2.37 6.68 -17.24
N GLY A 89 -2.82 6.19 -18.41
CA GLY A 89 -1.99 5.81 -19.54
C GLY A 89 -1.53 4.36 -19.52
N TRP A 90 -1.40 3.79 -20.72
CA TRP A 90 -0.96 2.41 -20.95
C TRP A 90 0.39 2.05 -20.29
N PRO A 91 1.42 2.92 -20.29
CA PRO A 91 2.71 2.60 -19.65
C PRO A 91 2.60 2.29 -18.14
N ASN A 92 1.73 3.01 -17.42
CA ASN A 92 1.51 2.78 -16.00
C ASN A 92 0.84 1.42 -15.76
N ALA A 93 -0.19 1.08 -16.55
CA ALA A 93 -0.87 -0.20 -16.45
C ALA A 93 0.05 -1.39 -16.80
N MET A 94 0.83 -1.30 -17.88
CA MET A 94 1.77 -2.34 -18.28
C MET A 94 2.91 -2.54 -17.27
N SER A 95 3.35 -1.47 -16.59
CA SER A 95 4.35 -1.56 -15.54
C SER A 95 3.81 -2.21 -14.26
N ALA A 96 2.50 -2.08 -14.02
CA ALA A 96 1.81 -2.61 -12.86
C ALA A 96 1.36 -4.07 -13.03
N ILE A 97 0.91 -4.48 -14.22
CA ILE A 97 0.32 -5.82 -14.43
C ILE A 97 1.32 -6.97 -14.22
N ASN A 98 2.62 -6.66 -14.26
CA ASN A 98 3.72 -7.62 -14.05
C ASN A 98 4.25 -7.61 -12.60
N ARG A 99 3.56 -6.94 -11.68
CA ARG A 99 3.91 -6.86 -10.25
C ARG A 99 3.14 -7.89 -9.42
#